data_AF-A0A946N936-F1
#
_entry.id   AF-A0A946N936-F1
#
_cell.length_a   1.000
_cell.length_b   1.000
_cell.length_c   1.000
_cell.angle_alpha   90.00
_cell.angle_beta   90.00
_cell.angle_gamma   90.00
#
_symmetry.space_group_name_H-M   'P 1'
#
loop_
_entity.id
_entity.type
_entity.pdbx_description
1 polymer ?
#
loop_
_entity_poly.entity_id
_entity_poly.type
_entity_poly.pdbx_seq_one_letter_code
_entity_poly.pdbx_strand_id
1 'polypeptide(L)' 'MSIYEIVERIAKHYNYSTENLNKISTSTLNQTATRPLKTGFILDKAINELGYNPHSFEECLKIVDKQLKTK' A
#
# COMPACT_ATOMS: atom_id res chain seq x y z
N MET A 1 -6.00 4.67 3.09
CA MET A 1 -4.68 4.21 3.56
C MET A 1 -3.63 5.20 3.10
N SER A 2 -2.84 5.72 4.02
CA SER A 2 -1.69 6.60 3.75
C SER A 2 -0.44 5.79 3.46
N ILE A 3 0.61 6.44 2.91
CA ILE A 3 1.91 5.80 2.69
C ILE A 3 2.51 5.28 4.01
N TYR A 4 2.36 6.03 5.10
CA TYR A 4 2.84 5.62 6.41
C TYR A 4 2.18 4.31 6.88
N GLU A 5 0.85 4.20 6.75
CA GLU A 5 0.12 2.97 7.11
C GLU A 5 0.51 1.78 6.23
N ILE A 6 0.80 2.01 4.94
CA ILE A 6 1.31 0.97 4.03
C ILE A 6 2.64 0.42 4.55
N VAL A 7 3.58 1.29 4.93
CA VAL A 7 4.89 0.90 5.44
C VAL A 7 4.77 0.16 6.78
N GLU A 8 3.89 0.60 7.70
CA GLU A 8 3.63 -0.13 8.95
C GLU A 8 3.09 -1.54 8.70
N ARG A 9 2.17 -1.71 7.75
CA ARG A 9 1.63 -3.03 7.40
C ARG A 9 2.68 -3.95 6.78
N ILE A 10 3.57 -3.41 5.94
CA ILE A 10 4.71 -4.15 5.40
C ILE A 10 5.65 -4.57 6.53
N ALA A 11 6.03 -3.64 7.40
CA ALA A 11 6.91 -3.94 8.54
C ALA A 11 6.31 -5.01 9.44
N LYS A 12 5.00 -4.92 9.75
CA LYS A 12 4.27 -5.95 10.50
C LYS A 12 4.29 -7.31 9.79
N HIS A 13 4.12 -7.36 8.47
CA HIS A 13 4.12 -8.60 7.71
C HIS A 13 5.48 -9.33 7.77
N TYR A 14 6.58 -8.58 7.68
CA TYR A 14 7.94 -9.12 7.72
C TYR A 14 8.57 -9.15 9.12
N ASN A 15 7.80 -8.79 10.17
CA ASN A 15 8.26 -8.69 11.54
C ASN A 15 9.48 -7.74 11.72
N TYR A 16 9.43 -6.58 11.06
CA TYR A 16 10.42 -5.51 11.19
C TYR A 16 9.98 -4.45 12.20
N SER A 17 10.95 -3.85 12.89
CA SER A 17 10.71 -2.74 13.81
C SER A 17 10.28 -1.48 13.05
N THR A 18 9.29 -0.78 13.58
CA THR A 18 8.83 0.53 13.10
C THR A 18 9.31 1.68 13.97
N GLU A 19 10.22 1.45 14.92
CA GLU A 19 10.69 2.46 15.89
C GLU A 19 11.29 3.71 15.22
N ASN A 20 11.93 3.53 14.06
CA ASN A 20 12.53 4.62 13.29
C ASN A 20 11.58 5.26 12.27
N LEU A 21 10.30 4.87 12.24
CA LEU A 21 9.33 5.38 11.28
C LEU A 21 8.71 6.67 11.80
N ASN A 22 8.96 7.78 11.09
CA ASN A 22 8.44 9.10 11.46
C ASN A 22 7.37 9.57 10.47
N LYS A 23 6.25 10.07 11.00
CA LYS A 23 5.20 10.72 10.19
C LYS A 23 5.69 12.09 9.75
N ILE A 24 5.61 12.36 8.45
CA ILE A 24 5.93 13.66 7.87
C ILE A 24 4.77 14.15 7.00
N SER A 25 4.63 15.47 6.85
CA SER A 25 3.67 16.05 5.92
C SER A 25 4.25 16.15 4.51
N THR A 26 3.39 16.10 3.49
CA THR A 26 3.81 16.25 2.08
C THR A 26 4.52 17.58 1.82
N SER A 27 4.21 18.64 2.57
CA SER A 27 4.89 19.95 2.44
C SER A 27 6.37 19.91 2.79
N THR A 28 6.81 18.97 3.63
CA THR A 28 8.24 18.78 3.97
C THR A 28 9.00 18.08 2.84
N LEU A 29 8.28 17.34 2.00
CA LEU A 29 8.81 16.72 0.79
C LEU A 29 8.73 17.79 -0.30
N ASN A 30 9.80 18.53 -0.54
CA ASN A 30 9.92 19.57 -1.58
C ASN A 30 9.81 18.97 -3.01
N GLN A 31 8.69 18.36 -3.32
CA GLN A 31 8.41 17.68 -4.57
C GLN A 31 7.99 18.70 -5.62
N THR A 32 8.57 18.58 -6.82
CA THR A 32 8.27 19.47 -7.96
C THR A 32 6.80 19.47 -8.34
N ALA A 33 6.12 18.32 -8.17
CA ALA A 33 4.70 18.18 -8.44
C ALA A 33 3.92 17.85 -7.17
N THR A 34 2.76 18.49 -7.00
CA THR A 34 1.84 18.23 -5.89
C THR A 34 1.15 16.89 -6.08
N ARG A 35 1.26 15.98 -5.10
CA ARG A 35 0.53 14.70 -5.12
C ARG A 35 -0.92 14.90 -4.66
N PRO A 36 -1.91 14.28 -5.33
CA PRO A 36 -3.28 14.26 -4.83
C PRO A 36 -3.35 13.61 -3.45
N LEU A 37 -4.13 14.22 -2.54
CA LEU A 37 -4.28 13.72 -1.16
C LEU A 37 -5.03 12.38 -1.08
N LYS A 38 -5.87 12.10 -2.07
CA LYS A 38 -6.67 10.86 -2.17
C LYS A 38 -6.57 10.33 -3.59
N THR A 39 -6.17 9.06 -3.72
CA THR A 39 -5.98 8.37 -5.00
C THR A 39 -6.72 7.03 -5.06
N GLY A 40 -7.66 6.78 -4.14
CA GLY A 40 -8.44 5.55 -4.13
C GLY A 40 -9.40 5.47 -5.32
N PHE A 41 -9.68 4.25 -5.78
CA PHE A 41 -10.65 3.98 -6.83
C PHE A 41 -11.95 3.45 -6.25
N ILE A 42 -13.07 3.81 -6.88
CA ILE A 42 -14.35 3.14 -6.69
C ILE A 42 -14.35 1.93 -7.63
N LEU A 43 -14.41 0.73 -7.06
CA LEU A 43 -14.26 -0.52 -7.82
C LEU A 43 -15.60 -1.17 -8.19
N ASP A 44 -16.73 -0.58 -7.79
CA ASP A 44 -18.07 -1.15 -7.93
C ASP A 44 -18.37 -1.63 -9.35
N LYS A 45 -18.03 -0.82 -10.35
CA LYS A 45 -18.25 -1.19 -11.76
C LYS A 45 -17.44 -2.41 -12.18
N ALA A 46 -16.15 -2.43 -11.83
CA ALA A 46 -15.27 -3.56 -12.17
C ALA A 46 -15.72 -4.84 -11.48
N ILE A 47 -16.16 -4.75 -10.23
CA ILE A 47 -16.68 -5.87 -9.45
C ILE A 47 -17.98 -6.40 -10.08
N ASN A 48 -18.95 -5.52 -10.32
CA ASN A 48 -20.29 -5.90 -10.77
C ASN A 48 -20.35 -6.34 -12.23
N GLU A 49 -19.60 -5.67 -13.12
CA GLU A 49 -19.70 -5.92 -14.57
C GLU A 49 -18.64 -6.89 -15.08
N LEU A 50 -17.44 -6.88 -14.48
CA LEU A 50 -16.31 -7.70 -14.95
C LEU A 50 -16.01 -8.89 -14.03
N GLY A 51 -16.76 -9.04 -12.93
CA GLY A 51 -16.50 -10.07 -11.93
C GLY A 51 -15.15 -9.89 -11.23
N TYR A 52 -14.60 -8.67 -11.20
CA TYR A 52 -13.32 -8.41 -10.58
C TYR A 52 -13.38 -8.68 -9.08
N ASN A 53 -12.51 -9.56 -8.57
CA ASN A 53 -12.40 -9.86 -7.15
C ASN A 53 -11.03 -9.36 -6.63
N PRO A 54 -10.95 -8.13 -6.11
CA PRO A 54 -9.69 -7.58 -5.62
C PRO A 54 -9.16 -8.34 -4.41
N HIS A 55 -7.84 -8.52 -4.35
CA HIS A 55 -7.18 -9.00 -3.15
C HIS A 55 -7.04 -7.88 -2.12
N SER A 56 -7.09 -8.25 -0.84
CA SER A 56 -6.66 -7.38 0.24
C SER A 56 -5.15 -7.12 0.18
N PHE A 57 -4.72 -6.03 0.83
CA PHE A 57 -3.30 -5.66 0.86
C PHE A 57 -2.43 -6.77 1.46
N GLU A 58 -2.89 -7.40 2.54
CA GLU A 58 -2.19 -8.46 3.24
C GLU A 58 -2.09 -9.76 2.43
N GLU A 59 -3.11 -10.08 1.62
CA GLU A 59 -3.04 -11.20 0.67
C GLU A 59 -2.00 -10.93 -0.43
N CYS A 60 -1.97 -9.69 -0.96
CA CYS A 60 -0.96 -9.30 -1.94
C CYS A 60 0.46 -9.47 -1.39
N LEU A 61 0.73 -9.09 -0.13
CA LEU A 61 2.04 -9.28 0.49
C LEU A 61 2.48 -10.75 0.53
N LYS A 62 1.57 -11.67 0.86
CA LYS A 62 1.84 -13.12 0.84
C LYS A 62 2.16 -13.62 -0.57
N ILE A 63 1.44 -13.14 -1.59
CA ILE A 63 1.66 -13.51 -3.00
C ILE A 63 3.05 -13.03 -3.43
N VAL A 64 3.41 -11.78 -3.13
CA VAL A 64 4.72 -11.19 -3.46
C VAL A 64 5.84 -11.96 -2.75
N ASP A 65 5.69 -12.30 -1.47
CA ASP A 65 6.67 -13.10 -0.73
C ASP A 65 6.91 -14.47 -1.38
N LYS A 66 5.85 -15.15 -1.81
CA LYS A 66 5.96 -16.42 -2.57
C LYS A 66 6.72 -16.23 -3.88
N GLN A 67 6.46 -15.15 -4.62
CA GLN A 67 7.14 -14.85 -5.88
C GLN A 67 8.64 -14.57 -5.67
N LEU A 68 9.00 -13.86 -4.60
CA LEU A 68 10.40 -13.55 -4.28
C LEU A 68 11.20 -14.78 -3.86
N LYS A 69 10.57 -15.76 -3.21
CA LYS A 69 11.20 -17.01 -2.76
C LYS A 69 11.39 -18.04 -3.87
N THR A 70 10.66 -17.94 -4.98
CA THR A 70 10.71 -18.91 -6.10
C THR A 70 11.83 -18.55 -7.09
N LYS A 71 12.94 -17.99 -6.61
CA LYS A 71 14.04 -17.48 -7.44
C LYS A 71 15.25 -18.40 -7.38
#